data_AF-H7CDB5-F1
#
_entry.id   AF-H7CDB5-F1
#
_cell.length_a   1.000
_cell.length_b   1.000
_cell.length_c   1.000
_cell.angle_alpha   90.00
_cell.angle_beta   90.00
_cell.angle_gamma   90.00
#
_symmetry.space_group_name_H-M   'P 1'
#
loop_
_entity.id
_entity.type
_entity.pdbx_description
1 polymer ?
#
loop_
_entity_poly.entity_id
_entity_poly.type
_entity_poly.pdbx_seq_one_letter_code
_entity_poly.pdbx_strand_id
1 'polypeptide(L)' 'MKEIILHDYLNNNIYYKINFISKKYCIIFIKTYLTKLDIKYIIKNMFKKNINNKIKINLISKKNFLKKYIILFK' A
#
# COMPACT_ATOMS: atom_id res chain seq x y z
N MET A 1 -16.05 1.62 -7.38
CA MET A 1 -14.69 1.08 -7.14
C MET A 1 -13.73 1.93 -7.97
N LYS A 2 -12.94 2.82 -7.36
CA LYS A 2 -11.99 3.63 -8.12
C LYS A 2 -10.66 2.87 -8.21
N GLU A 3 -10.43 2.20 -9.34
CA GLU A 3 -9.16 1.55 -9.62
C GLU A 3 -8.18 2.63 -10.08
N ILE A 4 -7.17 2.92 -9.27
CA ILE A 4 -6.07 3.79 -9.67
C ILE A 4 -4.93 2.84 -9.98
N ILE A 5 -4.66 2.64 -11.27
CA ILE A 5 -3.54 1.84 -11.75
C ILE A 5 -2.40 2.81 -12.03
N LEU A 6 -1.26 2.55 -11.37
CA LEU A 6 0.08 3.13 -11.56
C LEU A 6 0.27 4.60 -11.15
N HIS A 7 1.03 4.78 -10.07
CA HIS A 7 2.00 5.87 -9.97
C HIS A 7 3.37 5.21 -9.80
N ASP A 8 4.29 5.53 -10.71
CA ASP A 8 5.68 5.07 -10.67
C ASP A 8 6.36 5.63 -9.43
N TYR A 9 6.37 4.84 -8.34
CA TYR A 9 7.18 5.10 -7.17
C TYR A 9 8.25 4.01 -7.13
N LEU A 10 9.52 4.42 -7.31
CA LEU A 10 10.70 3.55 -7.36
C LEU A 10 10.69 2.51 -8.50
N ASN A 11 10.93 2.95 -9.74
CA ASN A 11 11.16 2.07 -10.91
C ASN A 11 10.16 0.89 -11.03
N ASN A 12 8.86 1.19 -11.12
CA ASN A 12 7.79 0.20 -11.40
C ASN A 12 7.67 -0.95 -10.38
N ASN A 13 8.16 -0.79 -9.16
CA ASN A 13 8.17 -1.88 -8.17
C ASN A 13 6.94 -1.91 -7.25
N ILE A 14 6.03 -0.95 -7.36
CA ILE A 14 4.88 -0.82 -6.45
C ILE A 14 3.58 -0.65 -7.24
N TYR A 15 2.64 -1.56 -7.02
CA TYR A 15 1.28 -1.48 -7.53
C TYR A 15 0.31 -1.41 -6.37
N TYR A 16 -0.69 -0.54 -6.43
CA TYR A 16 -1.66 -0.41 -5.34
C TYR A 16 -3.11 -0.34 -5.85
N LYS A 17 -4.03 -0.88 -5.07
CA LYS A 17 -5.48 -0.79 -5.30
C LYS A 17 -6.13 -0.24 -4.04
N ILE A 18 -6.87 0.86 -4.17
CA ILE A 18 -7.49 1.53 -3.03
C ILE A 18 -9.00 1.40 -3.10
N ASN A 19 -9.60 1.10 -1.96
CA ASN A 19 -11.05 1.13 -1.80
C ASN A 19 -11.42 2.07 -0.65
N PHE A 20 -11.80 3.30 -1.01
CA PHE A 20 -12.26 4.33 -0.06
C PHE A 20 -13.74 4.26 0.29
N ILE A 21 -14.56 3.58 -0.52
CA ILE A 21 -16.03 3.67 -0.44
C ILE A 21 -16.58 2.86 0.74
N SER A 22 -15.97 1.72 1.07
CA SER A 22 -16.58 0.75 2.00
C SER A 22 -15.76 0.40 3.24
N LYS A 23 -14.43 0.28 3.14
CA LYS A 23 -13.60 -0.28 4.22
C LYS A 23 -12.28 0.46 4.48
N LYS A 24 -12.12 1.67 3.92
CA LYS A 24 -10.90 2.49 3.96
C LYS A 24 -9.63 1.63 3.93
N TYR A 25 -9.45 0.83 2.89
CA TYR A 25 -8.27 -0.04 2.78
C TYR A 25 -7.55 0.13 1.45
N CYS A 26 -6.25 -0.15 1.48
CA CYS A 26 -5.38 -0.22 0.34
C CYS A 26 -4.73 -1.59 0.28
N ILE A 27 -4.65 -2.17 -0.91
CA ILE A 27 -3.86 -3.37 -1.20
C ILE A 27 -2.64 -2.92 -1.97
N ILE A 28 -1.44 -3.23 -1.49
CA ILE A 28 -0.19 -2.91 -2.17
C ILE A 28 0.54 -4.20 -2.52
N PHE A 29 1.01 -4.28 -3.76
CA PHE A 29 1.89 -5.29 -4.28
C PHE A 29 3.26 -4.67 -4.50
N ILE A 30 4.30 -5.34 -4.00
CA ILE A 30 5.66 -4.80 -4.00
C ILE A 30 6.62 -5.85 -4.52
N LYS A 31 7.37 -5.49 -5.57
CA LYS A 31 8.53 -6.25 -6.06
C LYS A 31 9.68 -5.98 -5.08
N THR A 32 10.32 -7.05 -4.61
CA THR A 32 11.30 -7.18 -3.51
C THR A 32 12.15 -5.96 -3.10
N TYR A 33 12.59 -5.99 -1.83
CA TYR A 33 13.47 -5.06 -1.07
C TYR A 33 12.81 -4.07 -0.10
N LEU A 34 11.50 -3.84 -0.16
CA LEU A 34 10.84 -2.95 0.83
C LEU A 34 10.40 -3.71 2.10
N THR A 35 10.64 -3.07 3.24
CA THR A 35 10.22 -3.50 4.57
C THR A 35 8.85 -2.89 4.92
N LYS A 36 8.28 -3.34 6.04
CA LYS A 36 7.00 -2.80 6.55
C LYS A 36 7.09 -1.30 6.89
N LEU A 37 8.28 -0.82 7.29
CA LEU A 37 8.52 0.59 7.61
C LEU A 37 8.50 1.43 6.34
N ASP A 38 9.19 1.01 5.28
CA ASP A 38 9.21 1.72 4.00
C ASP A 38 7.80 1.88 3.44
N ILE A 39 7.00 0.82 3.53
CA ILE A 39 5.58 0.82 3.12
C ILE A 39 4.79 1.87 3.90
N LYS A 40 5.01 1.98 5.21
CA LYS A 40 4.37 2.99 6.06
C LYS A 40 4.71 4.41 5.59
N TYR A 41 5.97 4.66 5.24
CA TYR A 41 6.42 5.95 4.70
C TYR A 41 5.81 6.26 3.34
N ILE A 42 5.81 5.30 2.42
CA ILE A 42 5.25 5.45 1.07
C ILE A 42 3.76 5.78 1.15
N ILE A 43 3.00 5.06 1.97
CA ILE A 43 1.58 5.33 2.19
C ILE A 43 1.38 6.72 2.80
N LYS A 44 2.17 7.09 3.82
CA LYS A 44 2.08 8.42 4.43
C LYS A 44 2.31 9.52 3.39
N ASN A 45 3.30 9.35 2.52
CA ASN A 45 3.61 10.32 1.47
C ASN A 45 2.53 10.35 0.38
N MET A 46 2.06 9.19 -0.08
CA MET A 46 1.05 9.09 -1.14
C MET A 46 -0.29 9.72 -0.78
N PHE A 47 -0.73 9.54 0.46
CA PHE A 47 -2.05 10.04 0.88
C PHE A 47 -2.01 11.49 1.37
N LYS A 48 -0.84 12.13 1.48
CA LYS A 48 -0.59 13.56 1.83
C LYS A 48 -1.53 14.19 2.87
N LYS A 49 -2.19 13.41 3.71
CA LYS A 49 -3.26 13.86 4.61
C LYS A 49 -3.17 13.17 5.94
N ASN A 50 -3.73 13.87 6.93
CA ASN A 50 -4.04 13.53 8.32
C ASN A 50 -4.76 12.18 8.50
N ILE A 51 -4.22 11.11 7.94
CA ILE A 51 -4.51 9.75 8.39
C ILE A 51 -3.85 9.70 9.76
N ASN A 52 -4.63 10.04 10.79
CA ASN A 52 -4.29 9.80 12.17
C ASN A 52 -3.57 8.45 12.25
N ASN A 53 -2.38 8.46 12.84
CA ASN A 53 -1.26 7.51 12.73
C ASN A 53 -1.54 5.99 12.85
N LYS A 54 -2.80 5.56 12.95
CA LYS A 54 -3.30 4.20 13.13
C LYS A 54 -3.53 3.49 11.79
N ILE A 55 -2.44 3.32 11.02
CA ILE A 55 -2.43 2.45 9.86
C ILE A 55 -2.06 1.03 10.31
N LYS A 56 -2.91 0.04 10.02
CA LYS A 56 -2.57 -1.38 10.26
C LYS A 56 -2.13 -2.02 8.94
N ILE A 57 -0.87 -2.41 8.88
CA ILE A 57 -0.27 -3.08 7.72
C ILE A 57 -0.14 -4.57 8.04
N ASN A 58 -0.77 -5.42 7.22
CA ASN A 58 -0.71 -6.87 7.31
C ASN A 58 -0.13 -7.43 6.00
N LEU A 59 0.85 -8.33 6.12
CA LEU A 59 1.34 -9.13 4.98
C LEU A 59 0.36 -10.27 4.74
N ILE A 60 -0.09 -10.44 3.51
CA ILE A 60 -1.03 -11.51 3.13
C ILE A 60 -0.28 -12.69 2.53
N SER A 61 0.66 -12.39 1.62
CA SER A 61 1.38 -13.43 0.89
C SER A 61 2.71 -12.91 0.35
N LYS A 62 3.66 -13.84 0.22
CA LYS A 62 4.93 -13.65 -0.48
C LYS A 62 4.96 -14.72 -1.57
N LYS A 63 4.72 -14.34 -2.83
CA LYS A 63 4.74 -15.27 -3.96
C LYS A 63 5.66 -14.70 -5.02
N ASN A 64 6.64 -15.48 -5.47
CA ASN A 64 7.51 -15.18 -6.61
C ASN A 64 7.97 -13.71 -6.68
N PHE A 65 8.77 -13.28 -5.70
CA PHE A 65 9.36 -11.93 -5.61
C PHE A 65 8.39 -10.77 -5.38
N LEU A 66 7.09 -11.03 -5.27
CA LEU A 66 6.07 -10.05 -4.93
C LEU A 66 5.54 -10.28 -3.51
N LYS A 67 5.54 -9.22 -2.70
CA LYS A 67 4.86 -9.20 -1.41
C LYS A 67 3.53 -8.46 -1.55
N LYS A 68 2.47 -9.07 -1.05
CA LYS A 68 1.13 -8.48 -1.01
C LYS A 68 0.79 -8.02 0.40
N TYR A 69 0.48 -6.75 0.55
CA TYR A 69 0.09 -6.12 1.80
C TYR A 69 -1.34 -5.62 1.75
N ILE A 70 -2.10 -5.83 2.82
CA ILE A 70 -3.33 -5.08 3.10
C ILE A 70 -3.00 -4.01 4.12
N ILE A 71 -3.45 -2.81 3.83
CA ILE A 71 -3.34 -1.63 4.67
C ILE A 71 -4.74 -1.18 5.02
N LEU A 72 -5.06 -1.20 6.30
CA LEU A 72 -6.32 -0.69 6.83
C LEU A 72 -6.07 0.71 7.41
N PHE A 73 -6.81 1.69 6.91
CA PHE A 73 -6.86 3.03 7.48
C PHE A 73 -7.97 3.03 8.54
N LYS A 74 -7.60 3.28 9.81
CA LYS A 74 -8.55 3.49 10.90
C LYS A 74 -8.91 4.96 11.02
#